data_AF-A0A7J4N7N9-F1
#
_entry.id   AF-A0A7J4N7N9-F1
#
_cell.length_a   1.000
_cell.length_b   1.000
_cell.length_c   1.000
_cell.angle_alpha   90.00
_cell.angle_beta   90.00
_cell.angle_gamma   90.00
#
_symmetry.space_group_name_H-M   'P 1'
#
loop_
_entity.id
_entity.type
_entity.pdbx_description
1 polymer ?
#
loop_
_entity_poly.entity_id
_entity_poly.type
_entity_poly.pdbx_seq_one_letter_code
_entity_poly.pdbx_strand_id
1 'polypeptide(L)' 'GIAGPGGATPQKPVGLVFIGIAWKKEQAAFRYLLDGDRKSIKAQATEQALQLIMGFIP' A
#
# COMPACT_ATOMS: atom_id res chain seq x y z
N GLY A 1 5.41 0.49 3.63
CA GLY A 1 5.87 0.10 2.28
C GLY A 1 7.18 0.80 1.94
N ILE A 2 7.76 0.49 0.78
CA ILE A 2 9.09 0.94 0.35
C ILE A 2 8.91 1.85 -0.86
N ALA A 3 8.92 3.17 -0.64
CA ALA A 3 8.74 4.14 -1.72
C ALA A 3 10.05 4.50 -2.47
N GLY A 4 11.18 3.90 -2.11
CA GLY A 4 12.47 4.18 -2.75
C GLY A 4 13.20 5.42 -2.21
N PRO A 5 14.28 5.88 -2.87
CA PRO A 5 14.79 5.36 -4.15
C PRO A 5 15.50 4.00 -4.05
N GLY A 6 15.91 3.58 -2.84
CA GLY A 6 16.47 2.25 -2.59
C GLY A 6 15.43 1.24 -2.10
N GLY A 7 15.57 -0.02 -2.53
CA GLY A 7 14.85 -1.16 -1.96
C GLY A 7 15.40 -1.56 -0.59
N ALA A 8 14.71 -2.43 0.13
CA ALA A 8 15.23 -2.96 1.40
C ALA A 8 16.07 -4.22 1.16
N THR A 9 15.52 -5.21 0.44
CA THR A 9 16.19 -6.44 0.00
C THR A 9 15.71 -6.81 -1.40
N PRO A 10 16.31 -7.78 -2.12
CA PRO A 10 15.78 -8.24 -3.40
C PRO A 10 14.32 -8.70 -3.33
N GLN A 11 13.90 -9.27 -2.20
CA GLN A 11 12.52 -9.71 -1.96
C GLN A 11 11.58 -8.56 -1.53
N LYS A 12 12.13 -7.38 -1.25
CA LYS A 12 11.42 -6.19 -0.80
C LYS A 12 11.82 -4.98 -1.66
N PRO A 13 11.40 -4.97 -2.95
CA PRO A 13 11.77 -3.92 -3.89
C PRO A 13 11.09 -2.59 -3.56
N VAL A 14 11.57 -1.53 -4.22
CA VAL A 14 10.84 -0.26 -4.32
C VAL A 14 9.46 -0.53 -4.93
N GLY A 15 8.45 0.17 -4.43
CA GLY A 15 7.05 -0.03 -4.80
C GLY A 15 6.29 -1.00 -3.91
N LEU A 16 6.98 -1.85 -3.13
CA LEU A 16 6.31 -2.82 -2.27
C LEU A 16 5.57 -2.12 -1.12
N VAL A 17 4.24 -2.17 -1.12
CA VAL A 17 3.38 -1.60 -0.09
C VAL A 17 2.41 -2.68 0.41
N PHE A 18 2.26 -2.77 1.73
CA PHE A 18 1.16 -3.51 2.35
C PHE A 18 0.21 -2.50 2.97
N ILE A 19 -1.09 -2.68 2.73
CA ILE A 19 -2.16 -1.86 3.31
C ILE A 19 -3.05 -2.81 4.11
N GLY A 20 -3.20 -2.54 5.41
CA GLY A 20 -4.11 -3.27 6.28
C GLY A 20 -5.36 -2.45 6.57
N ILE A 21 -6.52 -3.10 6.61
CA ILE A 21 -7.78 -2.52 7.06
C ILE A 21 -8.36 -3.40 8.15
N ALA A 22 -8.94 -2.76 9.15
CA ALA A 22 -9.72 -3.41 10.19
C ALA A 22 -10.99 -2.61 10.45
N TRP A 23 -12.13 -3.30 10.47
CA TRP A 23 -13.43 -2.74 10.83
C TRP A 23 -14.24 -3.76 11.63
N LYS A 24 -14.65 -3.40 12.85
CA LYS A 24 -15.32 -4.30 13.81
C LYS A 24 -14.51 -5.59 14.04
N LYS A 25 -15.01 -6.73 13.54
CA LYS A 25 -14.38 -8.05 13.66
C LYS A 25 -13.67 -8.50 12.39
N GLU A 26 -13.71 -7.69 11.34
CA GLU A 26 -13.12 -8.00 10.04
C GLU A 26 -11.79 -7.29 9.88
N GLN A 27 -10.81 -8.00 9.33
CA GLN A 27 -9.50 -7.49 9.02
C GLN A 27 -8.99 -8.11 7.73
N ALA A 28 -8.32 -7.31 6.91
CA ALA A 28 -7.72 -7.74 5.67
C ALA A 28 -6.38 -7.02 5.45
N ALA A 29 -5.47 -7.68 4.75
CA ALA A 29 -4.20 -7.11 4.35
C ALA A 29 -3.99 -7.31 2.85
N PHE A 30 -3.61 -6.23 2.18
CA PHE A 30 -3.45 -6.18 0.73
C PHE A 30 -2.00 -5.86 0.40
N ARG A 31 -1.44 -6.59 -0.57
CA ARG A 31 -0.07 -6.40 -1.05
C ARG A 31 -0.12 -5.73 -2.43
N TYR A 32 0.59 -4.62 -2.55
CA TYR A 32 0.75 -3.85 -3.79
C TYR A 32 2.22 -3.76 -4.19
N LEU A 33 2.47 -3.72 -5.50
CA LEU A 33 3.73 -3.31 -6.09
C LEU A 33 3.44 -2.11 -6.98
N LEU A 34 3.69 -0.91 -6.45
CA LEU A 34 3.38 0.36 -7.08
C LEU A 34 4.60 0.88 -7.85
N ASP A 35 4.38 1.57 -8.96
CA ASP A 35 5.47 2.07 -9.81
C ASP A 35 5.65 3.59 -9.72
N GLY A 36 6.85 4.06 -10.04
CA GLY A 36 7.22 5.47 -10.08
C GLY A 36 8.15 5.90 -8.95
N ASP A 37 8.31 7.22 -8.80
CA ASP A 37 9.18 7.80 -7.80
C ASP A 37 8.57 7.75 -6.38
N ARG A 38 9.37 8.16 -5.38
CA ARG A 38 8.95 8.21 -3.98
C ARG A 38 7.65 8.99 -3.76
N LYS A 39 7.42 10.07 -4.51
CA LYS A 39 6.24 10.91 -4.34
C LYS A 39 5.01 10.22 -4.95
N SER A 40 5.16 9.66 -6.15
CA SER A 40 4.13 8.92 -6.87
C SER A 40 3.68 7.67 -6.10
N ILE A 41 4.63 6.86 -5.61
CA ILE A 41 4.32 5.65 -4.82
C ILE A 41 3.52 6.00 -3.57
N LYS A 42 3.88 7.10 -2.87
CA LYS A 42 3.12 7.56 -1.70
C LYS A 42 1.70 7.99 -2.09
N ALA A 43 1.54 8.73 -3.17
CA ALA A 43 0.22 9.18 -3.64
C ALA A 43 -0.68 7.99 -4.00
N GLN A 44 -0.15 7.04 -4.77
CA GLN A 44 -0.86 5.80 -5.13
C GLN A 44 -1.22 4.97 -3.90
N ALA A 45 -0.31 4.80 -2.94
CA ALA A 45 -0.59 4.05 -1.71
C ALA A 45 -1.72 4.69 -0.90
N THR A 46 -1.73 6.03 -0.80
CA THR A 46 -2.82 6.76 -0.14
C THR A 46 -4.15 6.57 -0.86
N GLU A 47 -4.17 6.73 -2.18
CA GLU A 47 -5.37 6.50 -3.01
C GLU A 47 -5.92 5.08 -2.81
N GLN A 48 -5.06 4.05 -2.88
CA GLN A 48 -5.46 2.66 -2.65
C GLN A 48 -6.03 2.45 -1.24
N ALA A 49 -5.43 3.04 -0.21
CA ALA A 49 -5.96 2.93 1.16
C ALA A 49 -7.35 3.56 1.30
N LEU A 50 -7.57 4.72 0.67
CA LEU A 50 -8.87 5.40 0.67
C LEU A 50 -9.92 4.60 -0.11
N GLN A 51 -9.57 4.08 -1.29
CA GLN A 51 -10.47 3.23 -2.08
C GLN A 51 -10.88 1.97 -1.31
N LEU A 52 -9.92 1.31 -0.67
CA LEU A 52 -10.21 0.11 0.09
C LEU A 52 -11.13 0.41 1.28
N ILE A 53 -10.90 1.47 2.07
CA ILE A 53 -11.77 1.77 3.22
C ILE A 53 -13.19 2.17 2.79
N MET A 54 -13.35 2.89 1.67
CA MET A 54 -14.65 3.22 1.10
C MET A 54 -15.43 1.99 0.64
N GLY A 55 -14.75 0.94 0.18
CA GLY A 55 -15.38 -0.34 -0.17
C GLY A 55 -15.56 -1.32 0.99
N PHE A 56 -14.88 -1.10 2.11
CA PHE A 56 -14.88 -2.00 3.27
C PHE A 56 -15.91 -1.61 4.34
N ILE A 57 -16.27 -0.33 4.40
CA ILE A 57 -17.31 0.18 5.30
C ILE A 57 -18.65 0.23 4.54
N PRO A 58 -19.74 -0.36 5.09
CA PRO A 58 -21.08 -0.29 4.50
C PRO A 58 -21.66 1.12 4.43
#